data_AF-A0A8X8ZIJ6-F1
#
_entry.id   AF-A0A8X8ZIJ6-F1
#
_cell.length_a   1.000
_cell.length_b   1.000
_cell.length_c   1.000
_cell.angle_alpha   90.00
_cell.angle_beta   90.00
_cell.angle_gamma   90.00
#
_symmetry.space_group_name_H-M   'P 1'
#
loop_
_entity.id
_entity.type
_entity.pdbx_description
1 polymer ?
#
loop_
_entity_poly.entity_id
_entity_poly.type
_entity_poly.pdbx_seq_one_letter_code
_entity_poly.pdbx_strand_id
1 'polypeptide(L)'
;MLGGWRGPATAMDEETIYAIDESRGLLKKYDHVRDVWAELVEDDRLKGSHHLAAVGGKVCISAAKAGTIVVVDVVAPPPARLWEVEAPPGFQVSALHMLQ
;
A
#
# COMPACT_ATOMS: atom_id res chain seq x y z
N MET A 1 -4.26 18.15 -0.01
CA MET A 1 -4.18 16.68 -0.21
C MET A 1 -5.29 16.29 -1.20
N LEU A 2 -4.99 15.49 -2.22
CA LEU A 2 -5.94 15.15 -3.29
C LEU A 2 -7.18 14.47 -2.71
N GLY A 3 -8.37 14.99 -3.01
CA GLY A 3 -9.65 14.43 -2.55
C GLY A 3 -9.79 14.27 -1.03
N GLY A 4 -9.14 15.10 -0.20
CA GLY A 4 -9.29 15.05 1.26
C GLY A 4 -8.61 13.88 1.96
N TRP A 5 -7.77 13.13 1.24
CA TRP A 5 -6.95 12.05 1.79
C TRP A 5 -6.06 12.52 2.95
N ARG A 6 -5.72 11.66 3.93
CA ARG A 6 -4.85 12.01 5.08
C ARG A 6 -3.81 10.97 5.52
N GLY A 7 -3.83 9.75 4.96
CA GLY A 7 -2.88 8.69 5.30
C GLY A 7 -1.66 8.61 4.38
N PRO A 8 -0.80 7.60 4.55
CA PRO A 8 0.34 7.35 3.68
C PRO A 8 -0.08 7.17 2.23
N ALA A 9 0.75 7.64 1.31
CA ALA A 9 0.53 7.52 -0.13
C ALA A 9 1.87 7.39 -0.86
N THR A 10 1.83 6.75 -2.04
CA THR A 10 2.99 6.58 -2.93
C THR A 10 2.53 6.72 -4.38
N ALA A 11 3.43 7.19 -5.24
CA ALA A 11 3.25 7.10 -6.68
C ALA A 11 3.91 5.81 -7.20
N MET A 12 3.38 5.28 -8.31
CA MET A 12 3.98 4.23 -9.12
C MET A 12 4.16 4.80 -10.53
N ASP A 13 5.39 4.71 -11.04
CA ASP A 13 5.78 5.13 -12.39
C ASP A 13 5.34 6.57 -12.74
N GLU A 14 5.25 7.46 -11.75
CA GLU A 14 4.76 8.85 -11.87
C GLU A 14 3.32 9.02 -12.41
N GLU A 15 2.60 7.91 -12.66
CA GLU A 15 1.27 7.91 -13.29
C GLU A 15 0.14 7.56 -12.34
N THR A 16 0.38 6.66 -11.38
CA THR A 16 -0.67 6.14 -10.49
C THR A 16 -0.35 6.43 -9.04
N ILE A 17 -1.30 7.02 -8.31
CA ILE A 17 -1.18 7.24 -6.87
C ILE A 17 -1.96 6.17 -6.12
N TYR A 18 -1.30 5.57 -5.14
CA TYR A 18 -1.89 4.64 -4.18
C TYR A 18 -1.89 5.24 -2.78
N ALA A 19 -2.92 4.92 -2.01
CA ALA A 19 -3.13 5.44 -0.67
C ALA A 19 -3.77 4.37 0.23
N ILE A 20 -3.49 4.40 1.54
CA ILE A 20 -4.01 3.40 2.48
C ILE A 20 -4.81 3.99 3.64
N ASP A 21 -6.05 3.54 3.80
CA ASP A 21 -6.81 3.80 5.02
C ASP A 21 -6.31 2.86 6.10
N GLU A 22 -5.34 3.32 6.89
CA GLU A 22 -4.74 2.52 7.97
C GLU A 22 -5.75 2.13 9.06
N SER A 23 -6.89 2.82 9.17
CA SER A 23 -7.92 2.47 10.16
C SER A 23 -8.75 1.27 9.70
N ARG A 24 -9.04 1.22 8.39
CA ARG A 24 -9.79 0.13 7.75
C ARG A 24 -8.91 -1.01 7.25
N GLY A 25 -7.64 -0.73 6.94
CA GLY A 25 -6.78 -1.62 6.17
C GLY A 25 -7.15 -1.64 4.69
N LEU A 26 -7.52 -0.48 4.12
CA LEU A 26 -8.03 -0.37 2.75
C LEU A 26 -7.06 0.37 1.83
N LEU A 27 -6.50 -0.36 0.86
CA LEU A 27 -5.71 0.21 -0.24
C LEU A 27 -6.64 0.78 -1.31
N LYS A 28 -6.36 2.02 -1.72
CA LYS A 28 -7.08 2.74 -2.75
C LYS A 28 -6.13 3.19 -3.85
N LYS A 29 -6.67 3.28 -5.06
CA LYS A 29 -6.04 3.90 -6.23
C LYS A 29 -6.75 5.21 -6.55
N TYR A 30 -6.00 6.26 -6.85
CA TYR A 30 -6.58 7.50 -7.33
C TYR A 30 -6.99 7.40 -8.80
N ASP A 31 -8.25 7.72 -9.10
CA ASP A 31 -8.77 7.90 -10.45
C ASP A 31 -8.80 9.41 -10.77
N HIS A 32 -7.80 9.85 -11.54
CA HIS A 32 -7.65 11.26 -11.91
C HIS A 32 -8.72 11.76 -12.87
N VAL A 33 -9.41 10.87 -13.59
CA VAL A 33 -10.47 11.25 -14.55
C VAL A 33 -11.74 11.63 -13.79
N ARG A 34 -12.03 10.90 -12.72
CA ARG A 34 -13.22 11.10 -11.89
C ARG A 34 -12.96 11.96 -10.64
N ASP A 35 -11.69 12.24 -10.33
CA ASP A 35 -11.25 12.89 -9.09
C ASP A 35 -11.75 12.16 -7.83
N VAL A 36 -11.63 10.82 -7.83
CA VAL A 36 -12.06 9.98 -6.71
C VAL A 36 -11.02 8.92 -6.35
N TRP A 37 -11.12 8.41 -5.13
CA TRP A 37 -10.36 7.25 -4.67
C TRP A 37 -11.17 5.97 -4.90
N ALA A 38 -10.68 5.09 -5.77
CA ALA A 38 -11.25 3.77 -6.02
C ALA A 38 -10.70 2.74 -5.00
N GLU A 39 -11.59 2.01 -4.36
CA GLU A 39 -11.24 0.92 -3.43
C GLU A 39 -10.64 -0.27 -4.21
N LEU A 40 -9.51 -0.81 -3.74
CA LEU A 40 -8.76 -1.84 -4.45
C LEU A 40 -8.67 -3.15 -3.65
N VAL A 41 -8.22 -3.07 -2.40
CA VAL A 41 -8.24 -4.23 -1.49
C VAL A 41 -8.42 -3.78 -0.04
N GLU A 42 -9.28 -4.47 0.71
CA GLU A 42 -9.43 -4.31 2.17
C GLU A 42 -8.98 -5.60 2.84
N ASP A 43 -8.00 -5.50 3.75
CA ASP A 43 -7.45 -6.64 4.48
C ASP A 43 -6.94 -6.19 5.86
N ASP A 44 -7.26 -6.96 6.90
CA ASP A 44 -6.90 -6.63 8.29
C ASP A 44 -5.39 -6.45 8.51
N ARG A 45 -4.54 -7.13 7.71
CA ARG A 45 -3.07 -6.99 7.80
C ARG A 45 -2.57 -5.60 7.42
N LEU A 46 -3.39 -4.82 6.71
CA LEU A 46 -3.07 -3.46 6.28
C LEU A 46 -3.42 -2.42 7.34
N LYS A 47 -4.09 -2.79 8.42
CA LYS A 47 -4.41 -1.86 9.51
C LYS A 47 -3.15 -1.39 10.22
N GLY A 48 -3.15 -0.12 10.62
CA GLY A 48 -2.04 0.56 11.30
C GLY A 48 -0.76 0.66 10.46
N SER A 49 -0.87 0.62 9.14
CA SER A 49 0.27 0.80 8.24
C SER A 49 0.81 2.24 8.27
N HIS A 50 2.13 2.40 8.15
CA HIS A 50 2.79 3.71 8.18
C HIS A 50 3.59 4.04 6.91
N HIS A 51 4.07 3.04 6.18
CA HIS A 51 4.93 3.21 5.01
C HIS A 51 4.38 2.49 3.79
N LEU A 52 4.52 3.13 2.62
CA LEU A 52 4.18 2.60 1.32
C LEU A 52 5.31 2.81 0.33
N ALA A 53 5.48 1.86 -0.58
CA ALA A 53 6.25 2.02 -1.82
C ALA A 53 5.52 1.29 -2.96
N ALA A 54 5.61 1.79 -4.19
CA ALA A 54 4.99 1.15 -5.35
C ALA A 54 5.88 1.19 -6.60
N VAL A 55 6.07 0.04 -7.27
CA VAL A 55 6.90 -0.18 -8.47
C VAL A 55 6.40 -1.46 -9.15
N GLY A 56 6.37 -1.48 -10.49
CA GLY A 56 6.21 -2.71 -11.27
C GLY A 56 4.91 -3.48 -11.00
N GLY A 57 3.81 -2.77 -10.72
CA GLY A 57 2.51 -3.38 -10.43
C GLY A 57 2.40 -3.99 -9.03
N LYS A 58 3.30 -3.65 -8.11
CA LYS A 58 3.23 -4.05 -6.70
C LYS A 58 3.24 -2.85 -5.78
N VAL A 59 2.52 -2.97 -4.67
CA VAL A 59 2.55 -2.02 -3.55
C VAL A 59 3.03 -2.77 -2.32
N CYS A 60 4.15 -2.33 -1.76
CA CYS A 60 4.66 -2.82 -0.49
C CYS A 60 4.20 -1.90 0.63
N ILE A 61 3.67 -2.49 1.70
CA ILE A 61 3.02 -1.80 2.81
C ILE A 61 3.63 -2.34 4.11
N SER A 62 4.11 -1.47 4.99
CA SER A 62 4.50 -1.91 6.33
C SER A 62 3.23 -2.24 7.12
N ALA A 63 3.09 -3.46 7.64
CA ALA A 63 1.96 -3.78 8.52
C ALA A 63 2.16 -3.17 9.92
N ALA A 64 1.07 -3.06 10.70
CA ALA A 64 1.19 -2.71 12.12
C ALA A 64 2.00 -3.75 12.92
N LYS A 65 1.98 -5.02 12.49
CA LYS A 65 2.83 -6.04 13.07
C LYS A 65 4.29 -5.68 12.78
N ALA A 66 4.99 -5.35 13.86
CA ALA A 66 6.42 -5.21 13.93
C ALA A 66 7.17 -6.16 12.98
N GLY A 67 7.98 -5.60 12.09
CA GLY A 67 8.82 -6.38 11.17
C GLY A 67 8.07 -7.10 10.04
N THR A 68 6.81 -6.77 9.73
CA THR A 68 6.07 -7.40 8.62
C THR A 68 5.80 -6.42 7.48
N ILE A 69 6.06 -6.84 6.25
CA ILE A 69 5.73 -6.12 5.02
C ILE A 69 4.66 -6.92 4.28
N VAL A 70 3.54 -6.29 3.94
CA VAL A 70 2.52 -6.87 3.06
C VAL A 70 2.79 -6.38 1.65
N VAL A 71 2.90 -7.31 0.71
CA VAL A 71 3.00 -7.02 -0.72
C VAL A 71 1.65 -7.26 -1.36
N VAL A 72 1.14 -6.27 -2.09
CA VAL A 72 -0.09 -6.35 -2.86
C VAL A 72 0.25 -6.29 -4.35
N ASP A 73 -0.15 -7.32 -5.09
CA ASP A 73 -0.09 -7.34 -6.55
C ASP A 73 -1.34 -6.65 -7.11
N VAL A 74 -1.17 -5.40 -7.53
CA VAL A 74 -2.27 -4.53 -7.96
C VAL A 74 -2.63 -4.69 -9.43
N VAL A 75 -1.90 -5.54 -10.16
CA VAL A 75 -2.19 -5.91 -11.56
C VAL A 75 -2.78 -7.32 -11.68
N ALA A 76 -2.79 -8.10 -10.58
CA ALA A 76 -3.46 -9.39 -10.52
C ALA A 76 -4.99 -9.25 -10.69
N PRO A 77 -5.66 -10.24 -11.32
CA PRO A 77 -7.11 -10.27 -11.39
C PRO A 77 -7.74 -10.25 -9.99
N PRO A 78 -8.87 -9.57 -9.78
CA PRO A 78 -9.56 -9.57 -8.49
C PRO A 78 -9.96 -11.00 -8.04
N PRO A 79 -9.81 -11.34 -6.75
CA PRO A 79 -9.25 -10.49 -5.69
C PRO A 79 -7.73 -10.34 -5.81
N ALA A 80 -7.23 -9.13 -5.51
CA ALA A 80 -5.80 -8.82 -5.57
C ALA A 80 -4.99 -9.83 -4.74
N ARG A 81 -3.87 -10.30 -5.30
CA ARG A 81 -2.99 -11.26 -4.62
C ARG A 81 -2.12 -10.53 -3.61
N LEU A 82 -2.02 -11.09 -2.42
CA LEU A 82 -1.24 -10.51 -1.33
C LEU A 82 -0.47 -11.57 -0.53
N TRP A 83 0.70 -11.20 -0.02
CA TRP A 83 1.55 -12.06 0.80
C TRP A 83 2.41 -11.23 1.74
N GLU A 84 2.90 -11.88 2.80
CA GLU A 84 3.76 -11.25 3.79
C GLU A 84 5.24 -11.57 3.52
N VAL A 85 6.09 -10.60 3.84
CA VAL A 85 7.54 -10.73 3.88
C VAL A 85 7.97 -10.26 5.27
N GLU A 86 8.69 -11.12 6.00
CA GLU A 86 9.20 -10.77 7.32
C GLU A 86 10.58 -10.12 7.23
N ALA A 87 10.78 -9.08 8.04
CA ALA A 87 12.09 -8.51 8.30
C ALA A 87 12.95 -9.51 9.10
N PRO A 88 14.29 -9.40 9.05
CA PRO A 88 15.16 -10.23 9.86
C PRO A 88 14.79 -10.16 11.36
N PRO A 89 14.93 -11.25 12.12
CA PRO A 89 14.60 -11.27 13.54
C PRO A 89 15.30 -10.16 14.32
N GLY A 90 14.55 -9.45 15.17
CA GLY A 90 15.06 -8.33 15.96
C GLY A 90 15.06 -6.97 15.25
N PHE A 91 14.63 -6.90 13.98
CA PHE A 91 14.52 -5.65 13.23
C PHE A 91 13.06 -5.21 13.04
N GLN A 92 12.87 -3.90 12.85
CA GLN A 92 11.59 -3.26 12.56
C GLN A 92 11.63 -2.61 11.19
N VAL A 93 10.49 -2.54 10.51
CA VAL A 93 10.37 -1.79 9.25
C VAL A 93 10.27 -0.31 9.61
N SER A 94 11.30 0.47 9.30
CA SER A 94 11.33 1.93 9.52
C SER A 94 11.09 2.74 8.24
N ALA A 95 11.29 2.13 7.08
CA ALA A 95 11.04 2.73 5.77
C ALA A 95 10.90 1.62 4.72
N LEU A 96 10.21 1.94 3.62
CA LEU A 96 10.13 1.10 2.43
C LEU A 96 10.69 1.86 1.23
N HIS A 97 11.56 1.20 0.48
CA HIS A 97 12.04 1.66 -0.81
C HIS A 97 12.10 0.47 -1.75
N MET A 98 11.58 0.64 -2.96
CA MET A 98 11.69 -0.36 -4.02
C MET A 98 12.56 0.20 -5.13
N LEU A 99 13.53 -0.61 -5.55
CA LEU A 99 14.43 -0.28 -6.64
C LEU A 99 13.65 -0.39 -7.97
N GLN A 100 13.82 0.61 -8.82
CA GLN A 100 13.30 0.66 -10.18
C GLN A 100 14.25 -0.03 -11.16
#